data_AF-A0A2V1K7X1-F1
#
_entry.id   AF-A0A2V1K7X1-F1
#
_cell.length_a   1.000
_cell.length_b   1.000
_cell.length_c   1.000
_cell.angle_alpha   90.00
_cell.angle_beta   90.00
_cell.angle_gamma   90.00
#
_symmetry.space_group_name_H-M   'P 1'
#
loop_
_entity.id
_entity.type
_entity.pdbx_description
1 polymer ?
#
loop_
_entity_poly.entity_id
_entity_poly.type
_entity_poly.pdbx_seq_one_letter_code
_entity_poly.pdbx_strand_id
1 'polypeptide(L)'
;MLRVSGQTTELETTPKGHGGFFGHPWGLANLAGVEMWERFSFYGMQGLLAYYIYYSVTDGGLGLSQAAATSIVGAYGGLVYFSSVIGGWIADRVLGAEKTLLTSAILVMIGHIALAVLPGVSGLAVGLICVAVGAGSLKTTTSTTLGDLYEEGDNRRDAAFSIYYMGVNIGGLIGPLATSALWGWQGFHYGFGLAAVGMAAGVIQYLAMRHHTLTHESSRPTNPLTKKEKRTWAIGLIVVALVIAIIVLQGWVAAESLANIVVVLTLIAAVFLFGTIIMSKNITDIERSRVYSFIPLFFASVVFWSLFQQQFTVVAIYSDERLNRNILGFEVPPSVVTSINPVFIIVFAGVFAAMWTKLGDRQPSTPVKFSLGTIIMGLAFLAFIPFSGGEANSVPFLAIVLVLFLFTMAELCLSPVGQSLATKLSPHAFHSQMVALYFLSVSLGSSAAGSLSSFYPTGEDYSQGAEITYFLIVGLASIAVGIVLFAARKPILKLMAGVK
;
A
#
# COMPACT_ATOMS: atom_id res chain seq x y z
N MET A 1 -62.75 11.03 -13.68
CA MET A 1 -61.63 11.98 -13.88
C MET A 1 -61.08 12.36 -12.50
N LEU A 2 -60.00 11.73 -12.06
CA LEU A 2 -59.23 12.15 -10.89
C LEU A 2 -57.76 12.02 -11.27
N ARG A 3 -57.12 13.16 -11.55
CA ARG A 3 -55.67 13.26 -11.76
C ARG A 3 -55.03 13.45 -10.39
N VAL A 4 -54.23 12.48 -9.96
CA VAL A 4 -53.27 12.66 -8.85
C VAL A 4 -51.92 12.98 -9.49
N SER A 5 -51.42 14.15 -9.15
CA SER A 5 -50.12 14.70 -9.51
C SER A 5 -49.00 13.88 -8.85
N GLY A 6 -48.17 13.20 -9.66
CA GLY A 6 -46.88 12.70 -9.24
C GLY A 6 -45.79 13.71 -9.62
N GLN A 7 -45.27 14.44 -8.65
CA GLN A 7 -44.00 15.16 -8.80
C GLN A 7 -42.87 14.13 -8.79
N THR A 8 -42.32 13.82 -9.96
CA THR A 8 -40.99 13.22 -10.08
C THR A 8 -39.98 14.34 -9.87
N THR A 9 -39.29 14.33 -8.72
CA THR A 9 -38.11 15.15 -8.49
C THR A 9 -37.00 14.64 -9.41
N GLU A 10 -36.89 15.21 -10.61
CA GLU A 10 -35.69 15.09 -11.42
C GLU A 10 -34.55 15.74 -10.62
N LEU A 11 -33.60 14.92 -10.17
CA LEU A 11 -32.31 15.43 -9.72
C LEU A 11 -31.65 16.07 -10.93
N GLU A 12 -31.52 17.40 -10.88
CA GLU A 12 -30.86 18.20 -11.90
C GLU A 12 -29.55 17.55 -12.33
N THR A 13 -29.43 17.29 -13.64
CA THR A 13 -28.16 17.01 -14.28
C THR A 13 -27.26 18.23 -14.09
N THR A 14 -26.07 17.99 -13.56
CA THR A 14 -25.10 19.01 -13.12
C THR A 14 -24.90 20.15 -14.15
N PRO A 15 -24.82 21.42 -13.70
CA PRO A 15 -24.66 22.55 -14.59
C PRO A 15 -23.28 22.55 -15.27
N LYS A 16 -23.29 22.69 -16.60
CA LYS A 16 -22.13 23.14 -17.38
C LYS A 16 -21.79 24.58 -16.97
N GLY A 17 -20.65 24.81 -16.31
CA GLY A 17 -20.08 26.16 -16.19
C GLY A 17 -19.19 26.43 -14.98
N HIS A 18 -17.88 26.54 -15.24
CA HIS A 18 -16.89 27.44 -14.63
C HIS A 18 -17.06 27.85 -13.14
N GLY A 19 -16.44 27.08 -12.26
CA GLY A 19 -16.24 27.40 -10.84
C GLY A 19 -15.73 26.17 -10.09
N GLY A 20 -14.54 25.69 -10.44
CA GLY A 20 -14.01 24.41 -9.97
C GLY A 20 -12.56 24.48 -9.46
N PHE A 21 -12.09 23.40 -8.86
CA PHE A 21 -10.74 23.26 -8.35
C PHE A 21 -9.76 23.01 -9.51
N PHE A 22 -8.97 24.03 -9.89
CA PHE A 22 -8.04 23.96 -11.03
C PHE A 22 -8.69 23.50 -12.35
N GLY A 23 -9.95 23.88 -12.60
CA GLY A 23 -10.69 23.46 -13.80
C GLY A 23 -11.35 22.08 -13.71
N HIS A 24 -11.27 21.43 -12.54
CA HIS A 24 -11.93 20.16 -12.22
C HIS A 24 -13.13 20.35 -11.27
N PRO A 25 -14.05 19.37 -11.19
CA PRO A 25 -15.12 19.37 -10.19
C PRO A 25 -14.58 19.51 -8.76
N TRP A 26 -15.29 20.20 -7.87
CA TRP A 26 -14.92 20.33 -6.45
C TRP A 26 -14.81 18.98 -5.73
N GLY A 27 -15.49 17.94 -6.25
CA GLY A 27 -15.31 16.56 -5.78
C GLY A 27 -13.86 16.08 -5.86
N LEU A 28 -13.06 16.55 -6.83
CA LEU A 28 -11.63 16.25 -6.90
C LEU A 28 -10.87 16.85 -5.71
N ALA A 29 -11.13 18.11 -5.35
CA ALA A 29 -10.49 18.75 -4.20
C ALA A 29 -10.79 17.97 -2.91
N ASN A 30 -12.03 17.51 -2.78
CA ASN A 30 -12.44 16.73 -1.63
C ASN A 30 -11.71 15.38 -1.57
N LEU A 31 -11.76 14.58 -2.65
CA LEU A 31 -11.15 13.26 -2.71
C LEU A 31 -9.61 13.32 -2.60
N ALA A 32 -8.97 14.26 -3.28
CA ALA A 32 -7.52 14.46 -3.19
C ALA A 32 -7.09 14.90 -1.78
N GLY A 33 -7.84 15.78 -1.12
CA GLY A 33 -7.50 16.20 0.24
C GLY A 33 -7.74 15.10 1.28
N VAL A 34 -8.81 14.31 1.15
CA VAL A 34 -9.03 13.13 2.03
C VAL A 34 -7.94 12.10 1.86
N GLU A 35 -7.53 11.83 0.61
CA GLU A 35 -6.40 10.93 0.36
C GLU A 35 -5.09 11.49 0.93
N MET A 36 -4.83 12.79 0.81
CA MET A 36 -3.67 13.43 1.43
C MET A 36 -3.67 13.24 2.95
N TRP A 37 -4.81 13.46 3.62
CA TRP A 37 -4.94 13.27 5.07
C TRP A 37 -4.82 11.82 5.51
N GLU A 38 -5.41 10.90 4.74
CA GLU A 38 -5.24 9.48 5.01
C GLU A 38 -3.77 9.09 4.85
N ARG A 39 -3.08 9.52 3.78
CA ARG A 39 -1.68 9.17 3.55
C ARG A 39 -0.75 9.80 4.58
N PHE A 40 -1.06 11.03 5.01
CA PHE A 40 -0.42 11.68 6.15
C PHE A 40 -0.52 10.80 7.39
N SER A 41 -1.73 10.35 7.75
CA SER A 41 -1.94 9.52 8.94
C SER A 41 -1.29 8.15 8.82
N PHE A 42 -1.45 7.49 7.67
CA PHE A 42 -0.96 6.16 7.39
C PHE A 42 0.56 6.09 7.43
N TYR A 43 1.26 6.93 6.65
CA TYR A 43 2.72 6.93 6.63
C TYR A 43 3.30 7.51 7.93
N GLY A 44 2.61 8.48 8.53
CA GLY A 44 2.97 9.03 9.83
C GLY A 44 2.94 7.99 10.96
N MET A 45 1.93 7.12 10.98
CA MET A 45 1.84 6.00 11.91
C MET A 45 2.85 4.90 11.55
N GLN A 46 2.91 4.53 10.27
CA GLN A 46 3.79 3.46 9.78
C GLN A 46 5.27 3.74 10.08
N GLY A 47 5.71 5.00 9.98
CA GLY A 47 7.08 5.40 10.30
C GLY A 47 7.45 5.30 11.78
N LEU A 48 6.46 5.23 12.68
CA LEU A 48 6.67 5.08 14.14
C LEU A 48 6.48 3.63 14.60
N LEU A 49 5.78 2.81 13.80
CA LEU A 49 5.23 1.54 14.23
C LEU A 49 6.29 0.54 14.70
N ALA A 50 7.36 0.34 13.92
CA ALA A 50 8.43 -0.59 14.29
C ALA A 50 9.05 -0.19 15.63
N TYR A 51 9.44 1.09 15.74
CA TYR A 51 10.04 1.67 16.94
C TYR A 51 9.14 1.51 18.18
N TYR A 52 7.85 1.83 18.07
CA TYR A 52 6.90 1.65 19.17
C TYR A 52 6.83 0.20 19.66
N ILE A 53 6.94 -0.76 18.75
CA ILE A 53 6.85 -2.18 19.10
C ILE A 53 8.10 -2.66 19.85
N TYR A 54 9.31 -2.34 19.38
CA TYR A 54 10.54 -2.89 19.97
C TYR A 54 11.23 -2.01 21.00
N TYR A 55 10.94 -0.69 21.06
CA TYR A 55 11.49 0.17 22.10
C TYR A 55 11.06 -0.31 23.49
N SER A 56 11.92 -0.08 24.48
CA SER A 56 11.66 -0.50 25.85
C SER A 56 10.41 0.19 26.41
N VAL A 57 9.78 -0.44 27.42
CA VAL A 57 8.63 0.17 28.12
C VAL A 57 9.02 1.49 28.80
N THR A 58 10.28 1.61 29.24
CA THR A 58 10.82 2.85 29.82
C THR A 58 10.97 3.97 28.80
N ASP A 59 11.17 3.64 27.52
CA ASP A 59 11.22 4.60 26.41
C ASP A 59 9.83 4.83 25.78
N GLY A 60 8.76 4.30 26.40
CA GLY A 60 7.38 4.43 25.94
C GLY A 60 6.99 3.45 24.82
N GLY A 61 7.82 2.44 24.52
CA GLY A 61 7.50 1.36 23.60
C GLY A 61 6.83 0.15 24.28
N LEU A 62 6.70 -0.95 23.54
CA LEU A 62 6.07 -2.20 24.03
C LEU A 62 7.07 -3.23 24.54
N GLY A 63 8.37 -3.05 24.28
CA GLY A 63 9.44 -3.95 24.69
C GLY A 63 9.38 -5.34 24.04
N LEU A 64 8.78 -5.46 22.85
CA LEU A 64 8.78 -6.72 22.10
C LEU A 64 10.09 -6.90 21.34
N SER A 65 10.38 -8.13 20.90
CA SER A 65 11.57 -8.41 20.10
C SER A 65 11.51 -7.65 18.75
N GLN A 66 12.66 -7.29 18.20
CA GLN A 66 12.72 -6.70 16.86
C GLN A 66 12.17 -7.66 15.79
N ALA A 67 12.36 -8.98 15.94
CA ALA A 67 11.74 -9.97 15.07
C ALA A 67 10.20 -9.92 15.12
N ALA A 68 9.61 -9.75 16.32
CA ALA A 68 8.18 -9.53 16.46
C ALA A 68 7.75 -8.20 15.81
N ALA A 69 8.52 -7.12 16.02
CA ALA A 69 8.24 -5.82 15.41
C ALA A 69 8.21 -5.89 13.89
N THR A 70 9.24 -6.46 13.25
CA THR A 70 9.28 -6.57 11.79
C THR A 70 8.20 -7.52 11.25
N SER A 71 7.90 -8.60 11.97
CA SER A 71 6.83 -9.53 11.59
C SER A 71 5.45 -8.87 11.66
N ILE A 72 5.15 -8.12 12.73
CA ILE A 72 3.90 -7.36 12.87
C ILE A 72 3.79 -6.29 11.77
N VAL A 73 4.85 -5.51 11.53
CA VAL A 73 4.86 -4.46 10.50
C VAL A 73 4.64 -5.05 9.10
N GLY A 74 5.31 -6.17 8.78
CA GLY A 74 5.12 -6.86 7.51
C GLY A 74 3.72 -7.46 7.36
N ALA A 75 3.21 -8.11 8.41
CA ALA A 75 1.85 -8.65 8.44
C ALA A 75 0.81 -7.55 8.23
N TYR A 76 0.96 -6.42 8.94
CA TYR A 76 0.12 -5.23 8.79
C TYR A 76 0.15 -4.71 7.35
N GLY A 77 1.34 -4.49 6.78
CA GLY A 77 1.49 -4.07 5.38
C GLY A 77 0.80 -5.03 4.41
N GLY A 78 0.96 -6.33 4.61
CA GLY A 78 0.26 -7.36 3.84
C GLY A 78 -1.26 -7.24 3.94
N LEU A 79 -1.79 -7.17 5.16
CA LEU A 79 -3.24 -7.07 5.41
C LEU A 79 -3.87 -5.80 4.84
N VAL A 80 -3.17 -4.67 4.80
CA VAL A 80 -3.64 -3.45 4.12
C VAL A 80 -3.93 -3.73 2.65
N TYR A 81 -2.98 -4.36 1.93
CA TYR A 81 -3.17 -4.67 0.51
C TYR A 81 -4.15 -5.84 0.29
N PHE A 82 -4.16 -6.84 1.16
CA PHE A 82 -5.14 -7.92 1.10
C PHE A 82 -6.57 -7.40 1.28
N SER A 83 -6.79 -6.54 2.27
CA SER A 83 -8.11 -5.97 2.56
C SER A 83 -8.63 -5.04 1.46
N SER A 84 -7.75 -4.48 0.62
CA SER A 84 -8.17 -3.68 -0.53
C SER A 84 -9.08 -4.45 -1.49
N VAL A 85 -8.83 -5.75 -1.66
CA VAL A 85 -9.67 -6.66 -2.45
C VAL A 85 -11.04 -6.81 -1.81
N ILE A 86 -11.09 -6.96 -0.48
CA ILE A 86 -12.32 -7.08 0.29
C ILE A 86 -13.12 -5.77 0.23
N GLY A 87 -12.46 -4.62 0.39
CA GLY A 87 -13.10 -3.30 0.32
C GLY A 87 -13.74 -3.02 -1.04
N GLY A 88 -13.06 -3.39 -2.13
CA GLY A 88 -13.62 -3.29 -3.47
C GLY A 88 -14.88 -4.16 -3.65
N TRP A 89 -14.88 -5.37 -3.08
CA TRP A 89 -16.05 -6.24 -3.09
C TRP A 89 -17.21 -5.69 -2.23
N ILE A 90 -16.93 -5.09 -1.07
CA ILE A 90 -17.94 -4.44 -0.22
C ILE A 90 -18.58 -3.26 -0.95
N ALA A 91 -17.77 -2.47 -1.66
CA ALA A 91 -18.25 -1.37 -2.48
C ALA A 91 -19.17 -1.85 -3.60
N ASP A 92 -18.76 -2.88 -4.34
CA ASP A 92 -19.52 -3.44 -5.46
C ASP A 92 -20.84 -4.08 -5.02
N ARG A 93 -20.86 -4.79 -3.88
CA ARG A 93 -21.98 -5.68 -3.54
C ARG A 93 -22.82 -5.32 -2.32
N VAL A 94 -22.31 -4.46 -1.44
CA VAL A 94 -22.94 -4.20 -0.13
C VAL A 94 -23.36 -2.73 0.04
N LEU A 95 -22.41 -1.80 -0.02
CA LEU A 95 -22.62 -0.42 0.42
C LEU A 95 -22.62 0.61 -0.72
N GLY A 96 -21.98 0.33 -1.86
CA GLY A 96 -21.57 1.35 -2.83
C GLY A 96 -20.18 1.90 -2.52
N ALA A 97 -19.52 2.50 -3.52
CA ALA A 97 -18.16 3.03 -3.40
C ALA A 97 -18.07 4.16 -2.37
N GLU A 98 -18.99 5.12 -2.43
CA GLU A 98 -18.99 6.32 -1.59
C GLU A 98 -19.15 5.98 -0.10
N LYS A 99 -20.11 5.10 0.22
CA LYS A 99 -20.37 4.71 1.62
C LYS A 99 -19.24 3.86 2.17
N THR A 100 -18.67 2.97 1.35
CA THR A 100 -17.50 2.18 1.74
C THR A 100 -16.30 3.10 2.01
N LEU A 101 -16.09 4.12 1.19
CA LEU A 101 -15.05 5.14 1.41
C LEU A 101 -15.22 5.80 2.79
N LEU A 102 -16.41 6.35 3.07
CA LEU A 102 -16.66 7.07 4.32
C LEU A 102 -16.53 6.16 5.55
N THR A 103 -17.12 4.96 5.52
CA THR A 103 -17.02 4.02 6.67
C THR A 103 -15.58 3.57 6.88
N SER A 104 -14.83 3.37 5.79
CA SER A 104 -13.40 3.03 5.86
C SER A 104 -12.57 4.17 6.43
N ALA A 105 -12.83 5.41 6.04
CA ALA A 105 -12.17 6.59 6.59
C ALA A 105 -12.38 6.71 8.11
N ILE A 106 -13.62 6.52 8.56
CA ILE A 106 -13.96 6.51 9.99
C ILE A 106 -13.25 5.36 10.71
N LEU A 107 -13.17 4.18 10.09
CA LEU A 107 -12.47 3.03 10.67
C LEU A 107 -10.97 3.28 10.81
N VAL A 108 -10.32 3.92 9.82
CA VAL A 108 -8.92 4.35 9.92
C VAL A 108 -8.73 5.33 11.07
N MET A 109 -9.63 6.31 11.22
CA MET A 109 -9.58 7.27 12.32
C MET A 109 -9.68 6.58 13.69
N ILE A 110 -10.62 5.64 13.85
CA ILE A 110 -10.76 4.83 15.07
C ILE A 110 -9.47 4.05 15.36
N GLY A 111 -8.83 3.48 14.34
CA GLY A 111 -7.58 2.76 14.51
C GLY A 111 -6.44 3.63 15.02
N HIS A 112 -6.31 4.87 14.51
CA HIS A 112 -5.31 5.81 15.02
C HIS A 112 -5.61 6.30 16.43
N ILE A 113 -6.89 6.53 16.76
CA ILE A 113 -7.31 6.87 18.13
C ILE A 113 -6.98 5.72 19.09
N ALA A 114 -7.18 4.46 18.67
CA ALA A 114 -6.81 3.30 19.45
C ALA A 114 -5.30 3.25 19.75
N LEU A 115 -4.44 3.52 18.77
CA LEU A 115 -2.98 3.61 18.97
C LEU A 115 -2.57 4.77 19.90
N ALA A 116 -3.30 5.89 19.83
CA ALA A 116 -3.00 7.07 20.63
C ALA A 116 -3.44 6.93 22.09
N VAL A 117 -4.55 6.24 22.37
CA VAL A 117 -5.22 6.27 23.68
C VAL A 117 -5.20 4.93 24.41
N LEU A 118 -5.31 3.80 23.70
CA LEU A 118 -5.37 2.49 24.34
C LEU A 118 -3.94 2.01 24.67
N PRO A 119 -3.70 1.53 25.90
CA PRO A 119 -2.37 1.15 26.32
C PRO A 119 -1.94 -0.22 25.75
N GLY A 120 -0.63 -0.34 25.54
CA GLY A 120 0.03 -1.62 25.31
C GLY A 120 -0.39 -2.32 24.01
N VAL A 121 -0.26 -3.64 24.02
CA VAL A 121 -0.55 -4.52 22.88
C VAL A 121 -2.01 -4.45 22.44
N SER A 122 -2.94 -4.12 23.36
CA SER A 122 -4.36 -3.99 23.01
C SER A 122 -4.62 -2.82 22.07
N GLY A 123 -4.00 -1.66 22.32
CA GLY A 123 -4.07 -0.50 21.43
C GLY A 123 -3.42 -0.78 20.09
N LEU A 124 -2.28 -1.48 20.09
CA LEU A 124 -1.62 -1.95 18.87
C LEU A 124 -2.55 -2.84 18.03
N ALA A 125 -3.12 -3.89 18.62
CA ALA A 125 -3.93 -4.86 17.90
C ALA A 125 -5.21 -4.23 17.31
N VAL A 126 -5.97 -3.50 18.14
CA VAL A 126 -7.19 -2.81 17.68
C VAL A 126 -6.83 -1.77 16.61
N GLY A 127 -5.79 -0.99 16.86
CA GLY A 127 -5.31 0.03 15.94
C GLY A 127 -4.97 -0.52 14.57
N LEU A 128 -4.06 -1.50 14.51
CA LEU A 128 -3.59 -2.08 13.25
C LEU A 128 -4.70 -2.81 12.49
N ILE A 129 -5.61 -3.52 13.17
CA ILE A 129 -6.75 -4.18 12.50
C ILE A 129 -7.67 -3.14 11.85
N CYS A 130 -8.05 -2.09 12.61
CA CYS A 130 -8.90 -1.02 12.10
C CYS A 130 -8.24 -0.28 10.94
N VAL A 131 -6.96 0.13 11.07
CA VAL A 131 -6.25 0.81 10.00
C VAL A 131 -6.06 -0.11 8.80
N ALA A 132 -5.71 -1.39 8.98
CA ALA A 132 -5.51 -2.30 7.85
C ALA A 132 -6.78 -2.45 7.01
N VAL A 133 -7.91 -2.77 7.65
CA VAL A 133 -9.20 -2.96 6.96
C VAL A 133 -9.71 -1.65 6.35
N GLY A 134 -9.57 -0.54 7.08
CA GLY A 134 -9.99 0.78 6.63
C GLY A 134 -9.16 1.30 5.46
N ALA A 135 -7.83 1.34 5.60
CA ALA A 135 -6.94 1.93 4.59
C ALA A 135 -7.00 1.15 3.27
N GLY A 136 -7.03 -0.18 3.32
CA GLY A 136 -7.18 -1.01 2.12
C GLY A 136 -8.48 -0.71 1.37
N SER A 137 -9.59 -0.62 2.11
CA SER A 137 -10.92 -0.35 1.54
C SER A 137 -11.07 1.08 1.01
N LEU A 138 -10.48 2.06 1.71
CA LEU A 138 -10.46 3.46 1.29
C LEU A 138 -9.68 3.62 -0.03
N LYS A 139 -8.54 2.95 -0.17
CA LYS A 139 -7.69 3.03 -1.37
C LYS A 139 -8.44 2.63 -2.64
N THR A 140 -9.21 1.54 -2.62
CA THR A 140 -9.96 1.11 -3.80
C THR A 140 -11.17 1.99 -4.09
N THR A 141 -11.88 2.40 -3.04
CA THR A 141 -13.14 3.15 -3.20
C THR A 141 -12.97 4.61 -3.54
N THR A 142 -11.89 5.25 -3.09
CA THR A 142 -11.56 6.64 -3.42
C THR A 142 -11.22 6.79 -4.90
N SER A 143 -10.47 5.84 -5.46
CA SER A 143 -10.15 5.81 -6.89
C SER A 143 -11.40 5.57 -7.76
N THR A 144 -12.30 4.69 -7.34
CA THR A 144 -13.58 4.47 -8.04
C THR A 144 -14.44 5.73 -8.00
N THR A 145 -14.64 6.30 -6.81
CA THR A 145 -15.45 7.52 -6.63
C THR A 145 -14.87 8.71 -7.41
N LEU A 146 -13.55 8.81 -7.53
CA LEU A 146 -12.89 9.81 -8.37
C LEU A 146 -13.17 9.58 -9.85
N GLY A 147 -13.09 8.32 -10.30
CA GLY A 147 -13.42 7.95 -11.68
C GLY A 147 -14.84 8.34 -12.07
N ASP A 148 -15.80 8.15 -11.16
CA ASP A 148 -17.22 8.43 -11.37
C ASP A 148 -17.55 9.94 -11.47
N LEU A 149 -16.60 10.85 -11.17
CA LEU A 149 -16.77 12.29 -11.35
C LEU A 149 -16.61 12.74 -12.81
N TYR A 150 -16.14 11.86 -13.70
CA TYR A 150 -15.84 12.19 -15.09
C TYR A 150 -16.59 11.25 -16.03
N GLU A 151 -17.20 11.81 -17.07
CA GLU A 151 -17.84 11.03 -18.13
C GLU A 151 -16.81 10.22 -18.93
N GLU A 152 -17.28 9.15 -19.59
CA GLU A 152 -16.45 8.40 -20.54
C GLU A 152 -15.95 9.32 -21.66
N GLY A 153 -14.62 9.37 -21.86
CA GLY A 153 -13.99 10.23 -22.87
C GLY A 153 -13.63 11.65 -22.40
N ASP A 154 -13.87 12.02 -21.14
CA ASP A 154 -13.40 13.31 -20.61
C ASP A 154 -11.87 13.34 -20.47
N ASN A 155 -11.21 14.14 -21.31
CA ASN A 155 -9.76 14.30 -21.33
C ASN A 155 -9.17 14.87 -20.02
N ARG A 156 -9.99 15.43 -19.12
CA ARG A 156 -9.54 15.92 -17.81
C ARG A 156 -9.30 14.81 -16.80
N ARG A 157 -9.82 13.59 -17.04
CA ARG A 157 -9.73 12.47 -16.10
C ARG A 157 -8.29 12.15 -15.71
N ASP A 158 -7.37 12.08 -16.67
CA ASP A 158 -5.96 11.75 -16.41
C ASP A 158 -5.25 12.83 -15.59
N ALA A 159 -5.56 14.10 -15.87
CA ALA A 159 -5.06 15.24 -15.08
C ALA A 159 -5.62 15.21 -13.64
N ALA A 160 -6.87 14.78 -13.46
CA ALA A 160 -7.47 14.63 -12.15
C ALA A 160 -6.78 13.56 -11.30
N PHE A 161 -6.47 12.40 -11.89
CA PHE A 161 -5.67 11.37 -11.21
C PHE A 161 -4.27 11.90 -10.86
N SER A 162 -3.66 12.72 -11.71
CA SER A 162 -2.35 13.33 -11.40
C SER A 162 -2.41 14.26 -10.17
N ILE A 163 -3.45 15.09 -10.05
CA ILE A 163 -3.68 15.94 -8.87
C ILE A 163 -3.94 15.08 -7.62
N TYR A 164 -4.74 14.03 -7.75
CA TYR A 164 -4.99 13.07 -6.67
C TYR A 164 -3.70 12.39 -6.18
N TYR A 165 -2.85 11.93 -7.11
CA TYR A 165 -1.54 11.35 -6.78
C TYR A 165 -0.58 12.35 -6.13
N MET A 166 -0.67 13.64 -6.46
CA MET A 166 0.11 14.66 -5.76
C MET A 166 -0.27 14.72 -4.28
N GLY A 167 -1.57 14.64 -3.96
CA GLY A 167 -2.07 14.55 -2.58
C GLY A 167 -1.47 13.37 -1.80
N VAL A 168 -1.39 12.19 -2.44
CA VAL A 168 -0.77 10.99 -1.85
C VAL A 168 0.68 11.26 -1.44
N ASN A 169 1.48 11.85 -2.32
CA ASN A 169 2.89 12.09 -2.07
C ASN A 169 3.12 13.19 -1.04
N ILE A 170 2.31 14.26 -1.04
CA ILE A 170 2.35 15.30 -0.02
C ILE A 170 2.05 14.70 1.36
N GLY A 171 1.01 13.88 1.47
CA GLY A 171 0.68 13.17 2.70
C GLY A 171 1.83 12.26 3.16
N GLY A 172 2.37 11.45 2.25
CA GLY A 172 3.49 10.54 2.53
C GLY A 172 4.80 11.24 2.92
N LEU A 173 5.01 12.48 2.48
CA LEU A 173 6.15 13.31 2.87
C LEU A 173 5.92 13.98 4.24
N ILE A 174 4.81 14.69 4.40
CA ILE A 174 4.59 15.56 5.57
C ILE A 174 4.16 14.74 6.79
N GLY A 175 3.44 13.63 6.59
CA GLY A 175 2.97 12.72 7.64
C GLY A 175 4.10 12.26 8.57
N PRO A 176 5.08 11.50 8.05
CA PRO A 176 6.16 11.02 8.89
C PRO A 176 7.00 12.14 9.50
N LEU A 177 7.29 13.24 8.80
CA LEU A 177 8.03 14.36 9.39
C LEU A 177 7.30 14.95 10.61
N ALA A 178 6.00 15.19 10.50
CA ALA A 178 5.22 15.81 11.55
C ALA A 178 4.99 14.84 12.73
N THR A 179 4.65 13.57 12.47
CA THR A 179 4.46 12.58 13.55
C THR A 179 5.78 12.23 14.24
N SER A 180 6.90 12.21 13.50
CA SER A 180 8.24 12.00 14.07
C SER A 180 8.66 13.16 14.96
N ALA A 181 8.36 14.40 14.56
CA ALA A 181 8.64 15.56 15.39
C ALA A 181 7.86 15.53 16.71
N LEU A 182 6.58 15.13 16.68
CA LEU A 182 5.79 14.99 17.90
C LEU A 182 6.22 13.80 18.76
N TRP A 183 6.64 12.69 18.13
CA TRP A 183 7.24 11.56 18.84
C TRP A 183 8.50 12.00 19.59
N GLY A 184 9.44 12.67 18.92
CA GLY A 184 10.67 13.16 19.54
C GLY A 184 10.42 14.19 20.67
N TRP A 185 9.26 14.86 20.68
CA TRP A 185 8.91 15.84 21.71
C TRP A 185 8.20 15.22 22.93
N GLN A 186 7.19 14.37 22.73
CA GLN A 186 6.28 13.91 23.80
C GLN A 186 6.01 12.39 23.80
N GLY A 187 6.68 11.62 22.94
CA GLY A 187 6.56 10.17 22.87
C GLY A 187 5.56 9.64 21.83
N PHE A 188 5.53 8.31 21.66
CA PHE A 188 4.83 7.62 20.57
C PHE A 188 3.34 7.96 20.46
N HIS A 189 2.63 8.01 21.59
CA HIS A 189 1.19 8.26 21.62
C HIS A 189 0.81 9.64 21.07
N TYR A 190 1.68 10.65 21.19
CA TYR A 190 1.46 11.96 20.57
C TYR A 190 1.69 11.92 19.05
N GLY A 191 2.67 11.14 18.59
CA GLY A 191 2.85 10.86 17.16
C GLY A 191 1.62 10.17 16.55
N PHE A 192 1.11 9.13 17.21
CA PHE A 192 -0.13 8.46 16.80
C PHE A 192 -1.36 9.37 16.92
N GLY A 193 -1.41 10.22 17.95
CA GLY A 193 -2.46 11.21 18.15
C GLY A 193 -2.51 12.24 17.01
N LEU A 194 -1.36 12.69 16.52
CA LEU A 194 -1.32 13.57 15.36
C LEU A 194 -1.82 12.88 14.09
N ALA A 195 -1.47 11.61 13.89
CA ALA A 195 -2.03 10.82 12.79
C ALA A 195 -3.57 10.70 12.91
N ALA A 196 -4.10 10.52 14.12
CA ALA A 196 -5.54 10.52 14.38
C ALA A 196 -6.20 11.88 14.06
N VAL A 197 -5.56 12.99 14.45
CA VAL A 197 -6.02 14.35 14.12
C VAL A 197 -6.02 14.58 12.61
N GLY A 198 -4.98 14.15 11.91
CA GLY A 198 -4.91 14.23 10.45
C GLY A 198 -6.05 13.46 9.78
N MET A 199 -6.30 12.23 10.21
CA MET A 199 -7.40 11.44 9.67
C MET A 199 -8.78 12.05 10.00
N ALA A 200 -8.96 12.59 11.21
CA ALA A 200 -10.17 13.30 11.60
C ALA A 200 -10.41 14.54 10.73
N ALA A 201 -9.36 15.31 10.42
CA ALA A 201 -9.45 16.43 9.49
C ALA A 201 -9.90 15.96 8.09
N GLY A 202 -9.38 14.83 7.61
CA GLY A 202 -9.85 14.18 6.38
C GLY A 202 -11.34 13.83 6.41
N VAL A 203 -11.81 13.15 7.46
CA VAL A 203 -13.23 12.79 7.61
C VAL A 203 -14.12 14.03 7.67
N ILE A 204 -13.72 15.06 8.43
CA ILE A 204 -14.46 16.32 8.54
C ILE A 204 -14.54 17.02 7.18
N GLN A 205 -13.41 17.11 6.46
CA GLN A 205 -13.36 17.67 5.12
C GLN A 205 -14.30 16.91 4.18
N TYR A 206 -14.23 15.58 4.20
CA TYR A 206 -15.09 14.72 3.38
C TYR A 206 -16.56 15.01 3.61
N LEU A 207 -16.98 15.05 4.88
CA LEU A 207 -18.36 15.29 5.26
C LEU A 207 -18.84 16.69 4.85
N ALA A 208 -18.00 17.71 5.04
CA ALA A 208 -18.30 19.09 4.66
C ALA A 208 -18.49 19.26 3.15
N MET A 209 -17.69 18.56 2.34
CA MET A 209 -17.72 18.65 0.88
C MET A 209 -18.46 17.49 0.21
N ARG A 210 -19.13 16.61 0.97
CA ARG A 210 -19.72 15.34 0.50
C ARG A 210 -20.66 15.50 -0.68
N HIS A 211 -21.43 16.58 -0.71
CA HIS A 211 -22.39 16.87 -1.78
C HIS A 211 -21.73 17.09 -3.16
N HIS A 212 -20.44 17.45 -3.22
CA HIS A 212 -19.68 17.56 -4.47
C HIS A 212 -19.06 16.24 -4.94
N THR A 213 -19.06 15.21 -4.09
CA THR A 213 -18.41 13.92 -4.35
C THR A 213 -19.44 12.81 -4.58
N LEU A 214 -20.62 12.94 -3.98
CA LEU A 214 -21.69 11.96 -4.10
C LEU A 214 -22.25 11.95 -5.54
N THR A 215 -22.09 10.84 -6.23
CA THR A 215 -22.71 10.60 -7.55
C THR A 215 -23.78 9.52 -7.43
N HIS A 216 -24.70 9.45 -8.41
CA HIS A 216 -25.71 8.39 -8.42
C HIS A 216 -25.06 7.00 -8.48
N GLU A 217 -24.03 6.83 -9.31
CA GLU A 217 -23.26 5.60 -9.47
C GLU A 217 -22.52 5.19 -8.17
N SER A 218 -21.79 6.11 -7.54
CA SER A 218 -21.01 5.79 -6.34
C SER A 218 -21.87 5.53 -5.08
N SER A 219 -23.11 6.01 -5.06
CA SER A 219 -24.01 5.95 -3.89
C SER A 219 -24.66 4.57 -3.67
N ARG A 220 -24.59 3.67 -4.66
CA ARG A 220 -25.24 2.35 -4.65
C ARG A 220 -24.26 1.26 -5.07
N PRO A 221 -24.43 0.03 -4.56
CA PRO A 221 -23.66 -1.11 -5.05
C PRO A 221 -24.04 -1.42 -6.50
N THR A 222 -23.05 -1.63 -7.36
CA THR A 222 -23.24 -2.01 -8.76
C THR A 222 -23.89 -3.38 -8.90
N ASN A 223 -23.51 -4.34 -8.03
CA ASN A 223 -23.99 -5.73 -8.04
C ASN A 223 -24.50 -6.16 -6.66
N PRO A 224 -25.66 -5.65 -6.21
CA PRO A 224 -26.14 -5.86 -4.84
C PRO A 224 -26.39 -7.33 -4.50
N LEU A 225 -25.93 -7.76 -3.32
CA LEU A 225 -26.22 -9.10 -2.80
C LEU A 225 -27.72 -9.33 -2.61
N THR A 226 -28.18 -10.53 -2.98
CA THR A 226 -29.51 -11.03 -2.61
C THR A 226 -29.62 -11.24 -1.10
N LYS A 227 -30.85 -11.26 -0.57
CA LYS A 227 -31.08 -11.52 0.87
C LYS A 227 -30.46 -12.84 1.35
N LYS A 228 -30.48 -13.88 0.49
CA LYS A 228 -29.89 -15.19 0.78
C LYS A 228 -28.37 -15.09 0.90
N GLU A 229 -27.72 -14.46 -0.08
CA GLU A 229 -26.26 -14.25 -0.06
C GLU A 229 -25.83 -13.41 1.14
N LYS A 230 -26.55 -12.32 1.47
CA LYS A 230 -26.24 -11.51 2.67
C LYS A 230 -26.21 -12.35 3.93
N ARG A 231 -27.18 -13.25 4.12
CA ARG A 231 -27.22 -14.17 5.27
C ARG A 231 -26.04 -15.14 5.25
N THR A 232 -25.72 -15.74 4.10
CA THR A 232 -24.60 -16.67 3.96
C THR A 232 -23.26 -15.99 4.30
N TRP A 233 -23.03 -14.79 3.77
CA TRP A 233 -21.81 -14.02 4.05
C TRP A 233 -21.72 -13.57 5.51
N ALA A 234 -22.83 -13.13 6.11
CA ALA A 234 -22.84 -12.76 7.53
C ALA A 234 -22.49 -13.95 8.44
N ILE A 235 -23.05 -15.13 8.18
CA ILE A 235 -22.70 -16.35 8.91
C ILE A 235 -21.22 -16.71 8.70
N GLY A 236 -20.73 -16.65 7.45
CA GLY A 236 -19.33 -16.90 7.13
C GLY A 236 -18.37 -15.98 7.90
N LEU A 237 -18.66 -14.67 7.94
CA LEU A 237 -17.86 -13.69 8.68
C LEU A 237 -17.85 -13.95 10.19
N ILE A 238 -19.00 -14.31 10.78
CA ILE A 238 -19.08 -14.65 12.20
C ILE A 238 -18.25 -15.90 12.50
N VAL A 239 -18.33 -16.94 11.66
CA VAL A 239 -17.54 -18.16 11.82
C VAL A 239 -16.04 -17.85 11.73
N VAL A 240 -15.61 -17.07 10.73
CA VAL A 240 -14.21 -16.66 10.58
C VAL A 240 -13.74 -15.87 11.81
N ALA A 241 -14.54 -14.90 12.28
CA ALA A 241 -14.20 -14.11 13.46
C ALA A 241 -14.08 -14.98 14.73
N LEU A 242 -14.98 -15.94 14.92
CA LEU A 242 -14.91 -16.89 16.04
C LEU A 242 -13.68 -17.78 15.96
N VAL A 243 -13.33 -18.29 14.78
CA VAL A 243 -12.12 -19.11 14.59
C VAL A 243 -10.86 -18.31 14.91
N ILE A 244 -10.76 -17.08 14.40
CA ILE A 244 -9.64 -16.19 14.72
C ILE A 244 -9.58 -15.90 16.23
N ALA A 245 -10.71 -15.59 16.86
CA ALA A 245 -10.78 -15.34 18.29
C ALA A 245 -10.31 -16.55 19.12
N ILE A 246 -10.73 -17.76 18.76
CA ILE A 246 -10.30 -18.99 19.43
C ILE A 246 -8.78 -19.19 19.27
N ILE A 247 -8.25 -19.05 18.06
CA ILE A 247 -6.81 -19.20 17.77
C ILE A 247 -5.98 -18.21 18.59
N VAL A 248 -6.43 -16.95 18.69
CA VAL A 248 -5.76 -15.91 19.46
C VAL A 248 -5.85 -16.18 20.97
N LEU A 249 -7.04 -16.52 21.48
CA LEU A 249 -7.25 -16.79 22.92
C LEU A 249 -6.48 -18.01 23.42
N GLN A 250 -6.25 -19.00 22.56
CA GLN A 250 -5.47 -20.19 22.88
C GLN A 250 -3.94 -19.95 22.80
N GLY A 251 -3.51 -18.76 22.39
CA GLY A 251 -2.09 -18.41 22.27
C GLY A 251 -1.36 -19.17 21.16
N TRP A 252 -2.07 -19.70 20.17
CA TRP A 252 -1.48 -20.53 19.10
C TRP A 252 -0.70 -19.71 18.05
N VAL A 253 -0.76 -18.38 18.14
CA VAL A 253 -0.11 -17.47 17.19
C VAL A 253 0.90 -16.61 17.93
N ALA A 254 2.18 -16.85 17.65
CA ALA A 254 3.28 -16.01 18.13
C ALA A 254 3.37 -14.73 17.28
N ALA A 255 3.74 -13.61 17.90
CA ALA A 255 3.87 -12.33 17.20
C ALA A 255 4.88 -12.38 16.05
N GLU A 256 5.96 -13.15 16.23
CA GLU A 256 7.00 -13.39 15.22
C GLU A 256 6.48 -14.15 14.00
N SER A 257 5.38 -14.90 14.14
CA SER A 257 4.81 -15.72 13.06
C SER A 257 3.75 -15.00 12.21
N LEU A 258 3.34 -13.78 12.58
CA LEU A 258 2.24 -13.07 11.93
C LEU A 258 2.50 -12.82 10.44
N ALA A 259 3.71 -12.41 10.07
CA ALA A 259 4.07 -12.21 8.68
C ALA A 259 3.95 -13.52 7.87
N ASN A 260 4.42 -14.63 8.42
CA ASN A 260 4.35 -15.95 7.77
C ASN A 260 2.91 -16.41 7.56
N ILE A 261 2.02 -16.15 8.52
CA ILE A 261 0.59 -16.45 8.38
C ILE A 261 0.00 -15.66 7.22
N VAL A 262 0.27 -14.35 7.14
CA VAL A 262 -0.24 -13.50 6.05
C VAL A 262 0.36 -13.90 4.69
N VAL A 263 1.63 -14.30 4.64
CA VAL A 263 2.27 -14.89 3.43
C VAL A 263 1.48 -16.11 2.96
N VAL A 264 1.23 -17.09 3.83
CA VAL A 264 0.52 -18.33 3.47
C VAL A 264 -0.91 -18.03 3.03
N LEU A 265 -1.65 -17.20 3.77
CA LEU A 265 -3.01 -16.81 3.42
C LEU A 265 -3.09 -16.11 2.06
N THR A 266 -2.18 -15.15 1.82
CA THR A 266 -2.14 -14.40 0.55
C THR A 266 -1.76 -15.32 -0.61
N LEU A 267 -0.83 -16.25 -0.40
CA LEU A 267 -0.42 -17.22 -1.42
C LEU A 267 -1.58 -18.15 -1.79
N ILE A 268 -2.31 -18.69 -0.81
CA ILE A 268 -3.50 -19.51 -1.03
C ILE A 268 -4.55 -18.72 -1.84
N ALA A 269 -4.81 -17.47 -1.46
CA ALA A 269 -5.75 -16.61 -2.17
C ALA A 269 -5.31 -16.36 -3.63
N ALA A 270 -4.02 -16.09 -3.86
CA ALA A 270 -3.47 -15.88 -5.19
C ALA A 270 -3.59 -17.14 -6.06
N VAL A 271 -3.19 -18.31 -5.54
CA VAL A 271 -3.30 -19.60 -6.25
C VAL A 271 -4.76 -19.92 -6.58
N PHE A 272 -5.67 -19.70 -5.63
CA PHE A 272 -7.10 -19.88 -5.85
C PHE A 272 -7.64 -18.97 -6.95
N LEU A 273 -7.27 -17.68 -6.95
CA LEU A 273 -7.69 -16.73 -7.98
C LEU A 273 -7.10 -17.06 -9.35
N PHE A 274 -5.81 -17.36 -9.44
CA PHE A 274 -5.19 -17.81 -10.70
C PHE A 274 -5.89 -19.07 -11.22
N GLY A 275 -6.12 -20.07 -10.38
CA GLY A 275 -6.83 -21.30 -10.74
C GLY A 275 -8.24 -21.01 -11.24
N THR A 276 -9.00 -20.17 -10.53
CA THR A 276 -10.37 -19.79 -10.90
C THR A 276 -10.42 -19.12 -12.27
N ILE A 277 -9.51 -18.18 -12.54
CA ILE A 277 -9.47 -17.46 -13.83
C ILE A 277 -9.05 -18.42 -14.95
N ILE A 278 -7.94 -19.14 -14.79
CA ILE A 278 -7.36 -20.01 -15.82
C ILE A 278 -8.30 -21.15 -16.20
N MET A 279 -8.98 -21.75 -15.21
CA MET A 279 -9.92 -22.86 -15.41
C MET A 279 -11.30 -22.41 -15.87
N SER A 280 -11.55 -21.09 -15.93
CA SER A 280 -12.84 -20.57 -16.37
C SER A 280 -13.10 -20.86 -17.84
N LYS A 281 -14.34 -21.27 -18.13
CA LYS A 281 -14.86 -21.41 -19.50
C LYS A 281 -15.33 -20.07 -20.10
N ASN A 282 -15.37 -19.01 -19.29
CA ASN A 282 -15.86 -17.69 -19.68
C ASN A 282 -14.75 -16.77 -20.23
N ILE A 283 -13.58 -17.33 -20.56
CA ILE A 283 -12.45 -16.58 -21.14
C ILE A 283 -11.95 -17.28 -22.41
N THR A 284 -11.46 -16.47 -23.35
CA THR A 284 -10.84 -16.93 -24.59
C THR A 284 -9.44 -17.49 -24.36
N ASP A 285 -8.91 -18.25 -25.32
CA ASP A 285 -7.53 -18.76 -25.24
C ASP A 285 -6.48 -17.64 -25.22
N ILE A 286 -6.78 -16.52 -25.88
CA ILE A 286 -5.93 -15.31 -25.87
C ILE A 286 -5.92 -14.69 -24.46
N GLU A 287 -7.08 -14.51 -23.84
CA GLU A 287 -7.17 -14.01 -22.46
C GLU A 287 -6.49 -14.97 -21.48
N ARG A 288 -6.65 -16.27 -21.65
CA ARG A 288 -5.94 -17.27 -20.83
C ARG A 288 -4.42 -17.17 -21.00
N SER A 289 -3.94 -16.97 -22.23
CA SER A 289 -2.51 -16.74 -22.52
C SER A 289 -1.98 -15.48 -21.81
N ARG A 290 -2.76 -14.39 -21.80
CA ARG A 290 -2.44 -13.16 -21.07
C ARG A 290 -2.34 -13.38 -19.57
N VAL A 291 -3.24 -14.17 -18.98
CA VAL A 291 -3.16 -14.54 -17.55
C VAL A 291 -1.88 -15.33 -17.24
N TYR A 292 -1.50 -16.28 -18.10
CA TYR A 292 -0.21 -16.98 -17.96
C TYR A 292 1.00 -16.03 -18.06
N SER A 293 0.93 -15.01 -18.93
CA SER A 293 1.99 -14.01 -19.05
C SER A 293 2.20 -13.20 -17.76
N PHE A 294 1.15 -13.07 -16.94
CA PHE A 294 1.19 -12.31 -15.70
C PHE A 294 1.85 -13.07 -14.55
N ILE A 295 1.86 -14.41 -14.54
CA ILE A 295 2.45 -15.22 -13.45
C ILE A 295 3.93 -14.86 -13.16
N PRO A 296 4.86 -14.83 -14.15
CA PRO A 296 6.24 -14.44 -13.88
C PRO A 296 6.37 -12.98 -13.43
N LEU A 297 5.46 -12.10 -13.88
CA LEU A 297 5.45 -10.68 -13.50
C LEU A 297 4.90 -10.50 -12.08
N PHE A 298 3.91 -11.31 -11.68
CA PHE A 298 3.44 -11.41 -10.30
C PHE A 298 4.57 -11.85 -9.37
N PHE A 299 5.33 -12.89 -9.74
CA PHE A 299 6.46 -13.34 -8.92
C PHE A 299 7.54 -12.26 -8.79
N ALA A 300 7.91 -11.60 -9.89
CA ALA A 300 8.84 -10.48 -9.87
C ALA A 300 8.33 -9.31 -9.02
N SER A 301 7.03 -9.02 -9.06
CA SER A 301 6.36 -8.05 -8.19
C SER A 301 6.50 -8.42 -6.72
N VAL A 302 6.24 -9.68 -6.35
CA VAL A 302 6.38 -10.17 -4.97
C VAL A 302 7.81 -9.96 -4.46
N VAL A 303 8.81 -10.35 -5.24
CA VAL A 303 10.23 -10.17 -4.89
C VAL A 303 10.60 -8.70 -4.77
N PHE A 304 10.14 -7.87 -5.71
CA PHE A 304 10.37 -6.43 -5.63
C PHE A 304 9.79 -5.83 -4.34
N TRP A 305 8.52 -6.11 -4.04
CA TRP A 305 7.84 -5.57 -2.86
C TRP A 305 8.39 -6.16 -1.56
N SER A 306 8.92 -7.39 -1.56
CA SER A 306 9.54 -7.97 -0.36
C SER A 306 10.87 -7.33 0.03
N LEU A 307 11.54 -6.67 -0.92
CA LEU A 307 12.71 -5.82 -0.65
C LEU A 307 12.28 -4.37 -0.38
N PHE A 308 11.45 -3.80 -1.26
CA PHE A 308 11.02 -2.40 -1.16
C PHE A 308 10.34 -2.10 0.17
N GLN A 309 9.48 -3.00 0.66
CA GLN A 309 8.74 -2.79 1.90
C GLN A 309 9.60 -2.92 3.16
N GLN A 310 10.84 -3.37 3.05
CA GLN A 310 11.76 -3.35 4.18
C GLN A 310 12.16 -1.94 4.60
N GLN A 311 11.78 -0.91 3.83
CA GLN A 311 11.85 0.48 4.28
C GLN A 311 11.19 0.70 5.66
N PHE A 312 10.19 -0.12 6.02
CA PHE A 312 9.49 -0.05 7.31
C PHE A 312 9.95 -1.12 8.32
N THR A 313 10.86 -2.02 7.94
CA THR A 313 11.36 -3.09 8.80
C THR A 313 12.88 -2.99 8.99
N VAL A 314 13.69 -3.65 8.16
CA VAL A 314 15.16 -3.65 8.28
C VAL A 314 15.72 -2.24 8.19
N VAL A 315 15.24 -1.42 7.26
CA VAL A 315 15.71 -0.04 7.12
C VAL A 315 15.34 0.81 8.34
N ALA A 316 14.20 0.54 8.96
CA ALA A 316 13.80 1.22 10.19
C ALA A 316 14.77 0.89 11.34
N ILE A 317 15.09 -0.39 11.54
CA ILE A 317 16.09 -0.85 12.54
C ILE A 317 17.49 -0.30 12.20
N TYR A 318 17.92 -0.43 10.95
CA TYR A 318 19.20 0.08 10.47
C TYR A 318 19.36 1.58 10.74
N SER A 319 18.30 2.35 10.53
CA SER A 319 18.30 3.80 10.75
C SER A 319 18.39 4.18 12.22
N ASP A 320 17.96 3.30 13.13
CA ASP A 320 18.05 3.52 14.57
C ASP A 320 19.41 3.13 15.14
N GLU A 321 19.94 1.99 14.72
CA GLU A 321 21.14 1.40 15.33
C GLU A 321 22.46 1.79 14.63
N ARG A 322 22.42 2.01 13.31
CA ARG A 322 23.64 2.13 12.48
C ARG A 322 23.89 3.57 12.04
N LEU A 323 22.84 4.35 11.83
CA LEU A 323 22.93 5.67 11.21
C LEU A 323 23.42 6.75 12.18
N ASN A 324 24.39 7.55 11.75
CA ASN A 324 24.68 8.82 12.41
C ASN A 324 23.53 9.79 12.12
N ARG A 325 22.66 9.97 13.12
CA ARG A 325 21.49 10.85 13.05
C ARG A 325 21.77 12.28 13.51
N ASN A 326 23.02 12.63 13.82
CA ASN A 326 23.40 14.01 14.12
C ASN A 326 23.57 14.81 12.82
N ILE A 327 22.60 15.68 12.54
CA ILE A 327 22.60 16.56 11.38
C ILE A 327 22.76 17.99 11.87
N LEU A 328 23.89 18.62 11.53
CA LEU A 328 24.19 20.01 11.90
C LEU A 328 24.09 20.29 13.42
N GLY A 329 24.42 19.31 14.27
CA GLY A 329 24.35 19.42 15.73
C GLY A 329 23.01 19.00 16.35
N PHE A 330 22.00 18.66 15.54
CA PHE A 330 20.70 18.18 16.01
C PHE A 330 20.55 16.69 15.72
N GLU A 331 20.22 15.91 16.75
CA GLU A 331 19.89 14.50 16.56
C GLU A 331 18.45 14.35 16.05
N VAL A 332 18.29 13.85 14.83
CA VAL A 332 16.96 13.62 14.24
C VAL A 332 16.41 12.24 14.62
N PRO A 333 15.08 12.08 14.77
CA PRO A 333 14.48 10.76 14.97
C PRO A 333 14.77 9.81 13.79
N PRO A 334 14.95 8.51 14.03
CA PRO A 334 15.27 7.54 12.98
C PRO A 334 14.16 7.44 11.92
N SER A 335 12.91 7.67 12.31
CA SER A 335 11.74 7.64 11.41
C SER A 335 11.76 8.69 10.30
N VAL A 336 12.58 9.74 10.40
CA VAL A 336 12.72 10.77 9.35
C VAL A 336 13.13 10.16 8.00
N VAL A 337 13.82 9.03 8.00
CA VAL A 337 14.23 8.33 6.77
C VAL A 337 13.05 7.91 5.89
N THR A 338 11.87 7.68 6.47
CA THR A 338 10.66 7.31 5.72
C THR A 338 10.17 8.40 4.78
N SER A 339 10.58 9.65 5.01
CA SER A 339 10.23 10.80 4.16
C SER A 339 11.17 10.95 2.96
N ILE A 340 12.32 10.26 2.93
CA ILE A 340 13.31 10.38 1.86
C ILE A 340 12.77 9.84 0.53
N ASN A 341 12.11 8.67 0.54
CA ASN A 341 11.53 8.09 -0.68
C ASN A 341 10.45 9.00 -1.31
N PRO A 342 9.45 9.50 -0.56
CA PRO A 342 8.47 10.46 -1.08
C PRO A 342 9.09 11.72 -1.71
N VAL A 343 10.17 12.28 -1.13
CA VAL A 343 10.90 13.42 -1.75
C VAL A 343 11.38 13.05 -3.15
N PHE A 344 12.04 11.90 -3.28
CA PHE A 344 12.53 11.47 -4.59
C PHE A 344 11.41 11.13 -5.57
N ILE A 345 10.28 10.58 -5.09
CA ILE A 345 9.12 10.34 -5.96
C ILE A 345 8.59 11.67 -6.50
N ILE A 346 8.41 12.69 -5.67
CA ILE A 346 7.93 14.01 -6.10
C ILE A 346 8.88 14.63 -7.14
N VAL A 347 10.19 14.53 -6.93
CA VAL A 347 11.20 15.09 -7.83
C VAL A 347 11.29 14.33 -9.15
N PHE A 348 11.30 12.99 -9.11
CA PHE A 348 11.63 12.16 -10.26
C PHE A 348 10.43 11.55 -11.00
N ALA A 349 9.23 11.53 -10.42
CA ALA A 349 8.04 10.99 -11.11
C ALA A 349 7.78 11.72 -12.44
N GLY A 350 7.86 13.05 -12.44
CA GLY A 350 7.72 13.86 -13.65
C GLY A 350 8.82 13.61 -14.68
N VAL A 351 10.05 13.37 -14.21
CA VAL A 351 11.20 13.03 -15.07
C VAL A 351 10.99 11.69 -15.76
N PHE A 352 10.55 10.67 -15.02
CA PHE A 352 10.25 9.35 -15.57
C PHE A 352 9.07 9.40 -16.54
N ALA A 353 8.00 10.13 -16.20
CA ALA A 353 6.87 10.32 -17.09
C ALA A 353 7.31 10.97 -18.41
N ALA A 354 8.08 12.07 -18.35
CA ALA A 354 8.60 12.74 -19.55
C ALA A 354 9.55 11.83 -20.36
N MET A 355 10.40 11.06 -19.69
CA MET A 355 11.32 10.10 -20.32
C MET A 355 10.55 9.02 -21.09
N TRP A 356 9.54 8.39 -20.48
CA TRP A 356 8.73 7.36 -21.13
C TRP A 356 7.91 7.91 -22.29
N THR A 357 7.30 9.09 -22.13
CA THR A 357 6.57 9.76 -23.20
C THR A 357 7.48 10.10 -24.38
N LYS A 358 8.68 10.63 -24.12
CA LYS A 358 9.67 10.95 -25.18
C LYS A 358 10.17 9.71 -25.91
N LEU A 359 10.27 8.57 -25.22
CA LEU A 359 10.67 7.30 -25.85
C LEU A 359 9.55 6.72 -26.73
N GLY A 360 8.27 6.99 -26.43
CA GLY A 360 7.14 6.51 -27.22
C GLY A 360 7.19 4.99 -27.45
N ASP A 361 7.20 4.58 -28.72
CA ASP A 361 7.31 3.17 -29.12
C ASP A 361 8.67 2.51 -28.83
N ARG A 362 9.71 3.30 -28.55
CA ARG A 362 11.06 2.82 -28.20
C ARG A 362 11.22 2.52 -26.71
N GLN A 363 10.20 2.78 -25.90
CA GLN A 363 10.27 2.50 -24.47
C GLN A 363 10.51 1.00 -24.21
N PRO A 364 11.20 0.65 -23.11
CA PRO A 364 11.33 -0.75 -22.71
C PRO A 364 9.95 -1.37 -22.50
N SER A 365 9.79 -2.63 -22.89
CA SER A 365 8.55 -3.35 -22.64
C SER A 365 8.32 -3.59 -21.16
N THR A 366 7.07 -3.86 -20.78
CA THR A 366 6.69 -4.10 -19.37
C THR A 366 7.58 -5.13 -18.64
N PRO A 367 7.89 -6.32 -19.20
CA PRO A 367 8.80 -7.27 -18.56
C PRO A 367 10.23 -6.73 -18.36
N VAL A 368 10.69 -5.86 -19.25
CA VAL A 368 12.02 -5.22 -19.11
C VAL A 368 11.99 -4.16 -18.01
N LYS A 369 10.92 -3.36 -17.92
CA LYS A 369 10.77 -2.38 -16.83
C LYS A 369 10.70 -3.05 -15.45
N PHE A 370 9.95 -4.15 -15.34
CA PHE A 370 9.93 -4.97 -14.13
C PHE A 370 11.33 -5.50 -13.78
N SER A 371 12.02 -6.07 -14.78
CA SER A 371 13.38 -6.58 -14.58
C SER A 371 14.34 -5.51 -14.10
N LEU A 372 14.32 -4.33 -14.72
CA LEU A 372 15.14 -3.18 -14.30
C LEU A 372 14.83 -2.77 -12.86
N GLY A 373 13.55 -2.64 -12.50
CA GLY A 373 13.14 -2.34 -11.14
C GLY A 373 13.66 -3.37 -10.12
N THR A 374 13.49 -4.66 -10.40
CA THR A 374 13.95 -5.73 -9.50
C THR A 374 15.48 -5.80 -9.39
N ILE A 375 16.23 -5.54 -10.48
CA ILE A 375 17.70 -5.47 -10.45
C ILE A 375 18.17 -4.26 -9.64
N ILE A 376 17.63 -3.07 -9.90
CA ILE A 376 18.00 -1.84 -9.18
C ILE A 376 17.70 -1.99 -7.68
N MET A 377 16.57 -2.61 -7.33
CA MET A 377 16.25 -2.91 -5.94
C MET A 377 17.29 -3.83 -5.28
N GLY A 378 17.73 -4.88 -5.97
CA GLY A 378 18.80 -5.75 -5.46
C GLY A 378 20.13 -5.01 -5.32
N LEU A 379 20.49 -4.14 -6.27
CA LEU A 379 21.66 -3.26 -6.16
C LEU A 379 21.56 -2.29 -4.98
N ALA A 380 20.36 -1.79 -4.68
CA ALA A 380 20.14 -0.92 -3.52
C ALA A 380 20.43 -1.64 -2.20
N PHE A 381 20.09 -2.93 -2.09
CA PHE A 381 20.46 -3.74 -0.94
C PHE A 381 21.96 -3.99 -0.85
N LEU A 382 22.63 -4.24 -1.99
CA LEU A 382 24.09 -4.37 -2.01
C LEU A 382 24.81 -3.06 -1.62
N ALA A 383 24.18 -1.91 -1.81
CA ALA A 383 24.74 -0.62 -1.43
C ALA A 383 24.83 -0.40 0.09
N PHE A 384 24.22 -1.25 0.93
CA PHE A 384 24.45 -1.25 2.38
C PHE A 384 25.81 -1.86 2.77
N ILE A 385 26.34 -2.82 1.99
CA ILE A 385 27.53 -3.62 2.34
C ILE A 385 28.78 -2.77 2.65
N PRO A 386 29.09 -1.69 1.90
CA PRO A 386 30.26 -0.84 2.21
C PRO A 386 30.21 -0.18 3.59
N PHE A 387 29.02 -0.11 4.21
CA PHE A 387 28.79 0.50 5.51
C PHE A 387 28.65 -0.53 6.65
N SER A 388 28.84 -1.81 6.35
CA SER A 388 28.78 -2.88 7.33
C SER A 388 30.04 -2.97 8.20
N GLY A 389 29.86 -3.26 9.49
CA GLY A 389 30.97 -3.47 10.44
C GLY A 389 31.51 -2.21 11.12
N GLY A 390 30.99 -1.02 10.82
CA GLY A 390 31.25 0.18 11.62
C GLY A 390 30.62 0.09 13.03
N GLU A 391 31.03 0.96 13.95
CA GLU A 391 30.43 1.11 15.28
C GLU A 391 28.94 1.53 15.20
N ALA A 392 28.22 1.46 16.32
CA ALA A 392 26.85 1.99 16.39
C ALA A 392 26.83 3.47 15.99
N ASN A 393 25.80 3.90 15.27
CA ASN A 393 25.64 5.28 14.79
C ASN A 393 26.81 5.83 13.94
N SER A 394 27.59 4.96 13.28
CA SER A 394 28.75 5.37 12.48
C SER A 394 28.45 5.65 11.01
N VAL A 395 27.33 5.12 10.49
CA VAL A 395 27.00 5.20 9.06
C VAL A 395 26.56 6.62 8.70
N PRO A 396 27.16 7.30 7.72
CA PRO A 396 26.75 8.66 7.35
C PRO A 396 25.29 8.73 6.90
N PHE A 397 24.55 9.76 7.32
CA PHE A 397 23.16 9.97 6.90
C PHE A 397 22.99 9.97 5.37
N LEU A 398 23.98 10.48 4.62
CA LEU A 398 23.94 10.48 3.15
C LEU A 398 23.93 9.06 2.54
N ALA A 399 24.43 8.05 3.25
CA ALA A 399 24.39 6.66 2.79
C ALA A 399 22.95 6.17 2.65
N ILE A 400 22.10 6.42 3.66
CA ILE A 400 20.69 6.00 3.58
C ILE A 400 19.92 6.79 2.53
N VAL A 401 20.28 8.07 2.32
CA VAL A 401 19.72 8.88 1.23
C VAL A 401 20.03 8.26 -0.14
N LEU A 402 21.26 7.80 -0.37
CA LEU A 402 21.64 7.13 -1.61
C LEU A 402 20.90 5.80 -1.81
N VAL A 403 20.78 5.00 -0.76
CA VAL A 403 20.05 3.73 -0.83
C VAL A 403 18.57 3.97 -1.15
N LEU A 404 17.92 4.88 -0.44
CA LEU A 404 16.49 5.19 -0.66
C LEU A 404 16.25 5.92 -1.99
N PHE A 405 17.25 6.62 -2.52
CA PHE A 405 17.24 7.07 -3.92
C PHE A 405 17.16 5.88 -4.89
N LEU A 406 17.99 4.84 -4.70
CA LEU A 406 17.93 3.64 -5.54
C LEU A 406 16.60 2.89 -5.38
N PHE A 407 16.04 2.80 -4.17
CA PHE A 407 14.69 2.25 -3.94
C PHE A 407 13.66 2.99 -4.79
N THR A 408 13.74 4.31 -4.82
CA THR A 408 12.84 5.18 -5.59
C THR A 408 13.00 4.98 -7.09
N MET A 409 14.23 4.91 -7.61
CA MET A 409 14.47 4.65 -9.03
C MET A 409 13.92 3.28 -9.46
N ALA A 410 14.07 2.28 -8.59
CA ALA A 410 13.52 0.95 -8.80
C ALA A 410 11.98 0.96 -8.82
N GLU A 411 11.35 1.67 -7.88
CA GLU A 411 9.91 1.83 -7.79
C GLU A 411 9.30 2.53 -9.00
N LEU A 412 9.92 3.61 -9.47
CA LEU A 412 9.47 4.36 -10.66
C LEU A 412 9.56 3.53 -11.95
N CYS A 413 10.33 2.43 -11.97
CA CYS A 413 10.35 1.48 -13.08
C CYS A 413 9.18 0.48 -13.01
N LEU A 414 8.77 0.05 -11.82
CA LEU A 414 7.84 -1.08 -11.64
C LEU A 414 6.41 -0.65 -11.29
N SER A 415 6.24 0.26 -10.33
CA SER A 415 4.94 0.54 -9.69
C SER A 415 3.87 1.06 -10.67
N PRO A 416 4.10 2.10 -11.50
CA PRO A 416 3.10 2.59 -12.45
C PRO A 416 2.72 1.54 -13.50
N VAL A 417 3.71 0.75 -13.92
CA VAL A 417 3.57 -0.25 -14.98
C VAL A 417 2.80 -1.47 -14.47
N GLY A 418 3.03 -1.89 -13.23
CA GLY A 418 2.36 -3.04 -12.63
C GLY A 418 0.86 -2.85 -12.45
N GLN A 419 0.45 -1.68 -11.98
CA GLN A 419 -0.96 -1.28 -11.90
C GLN A 419 -1.64 -1.31 -13.28
N SER A 420 -1.02 -0.66 -14.27
CA SER A 420 -1.54 -0.63 -15.64
C SER A 420 -1.65 -2.03 -16.26
N LEU A 421 -0.65 -2.87 -16.03
CA LEU A 421 -0.58 -4.20 -16.60
C LEU A 421 -1.73 -5.11 -16.16
N ALA A 422 -2.10 -5.04 -14.88
CA ALA A 422 -3.18 -5.84 -14.32
C ALA A 422 -4.52 -5.57 -15.04
N THR A 423 -4.77 -4.32 -15.43
CA THR A 423 -5.96 -3.95 -16.20
C THR A 423 -5.87 -4.39 -17.67
N LYS A 424 -4.73 -4.14 -18.33
CA LYS A 424 -4.51 -4.45 -19.77
C LYS A 424 -4.53 -5.95 -20.08
N LEU A 425 -4.06 -6.80 -19.15
CA LEU A 425 -4.04 -8.25 -19.33
C LEU A 425 -5.30 -8.94 -18.82
N SER A 426 -6.22 -8.19 -18.22
CA SER A 426 -7.40 -8.77 -17.60
C SER A 426 -8.38 -9.35 -18.64
N PRO A 427 -8.91 -10.55 -18.39
CA PRO A 427 -10.06 -11.04 -19.14
C PRO A 427 -11.29 -10.18 -18.85
N HIS A 428 -12.19 -10.03 -19.83
CA HIS A 428 -13.38 -9.20 -19.68
C HIS A 428 -14.25 -9.64 -18.49
N ALA A 429 -14.38 -10.95 -18.26
CA ALA A 429 -15.15 -11.52 -17.15
C ALA A 429 -14.46 -11.44 -15.77
N PHE A 430 -13.17 -11.11 -15.73
CA PHE A 430 -12.34 -11.17 -14.51
C PHE A 430 -11.49 -9.92 -14.29
N HIS A 431 -11.96 -8.75 -14.74
CA HIS A 431 -11.24 -7.47 -14.62
C HIS A 431 -10.81 -7.18 -13.18
N SER A 432 -11.77 -7.17 -12.24
CA SER A 432 -11.50 -6.87 -10.83
C SER A 432 -10.60 -7.92 -10.15
N GLN A 433 -10.73 -9.20 -10.52
CA GLN A 433 -9.90 -10.28 -9.98
C GLN A 433 -8.46 -10.19 -10.47
N MET A 434 -8.22 -9.71 -11.70
CA MET A 434 -6.88 -9.49 -12.20
C MET A 434 -6.18 -8.33 -11.48
N VAL A 435 -6.92 -7.25 -11.20
CA VAL A 435 -6.43 -6.15 -10.35
C VAL A 435 -6.18 -6.63 -8.92
N ALA A 436 -7.05 -7.48 -8.38
CA ALA A 436 -6.86 -8.11 -7.08
C ALA A 436 -5.56 -8.95 -7.02
N LEU A 437 -5.24 -9.70 -8.08
CA LEU A 437 -3.97 -10.43 -8.16
C LEU A 437 -2.75 -9.47 -8.08
N TYR A 438 -2.80 -8.28 -8.68
CA TYR A 438 -1.74 -7.31 -8.49
C TYR A 438 -1.60 -6.90 -7.02
N PHE A 439 -2.69 -6.54 -6.34
CA PHE A 439 -2.64 -6.19 -4.92
C PHE A 439 -2.22 -7.35 -4.02
N LEU A 440 -2.58 -8.60 -4.36
CA LEU A 440 -2.09 -9.78 -3.66
C LEU A 440 -0.57 -9.95 -3.84
N SER A 441 0.01 -9.55 -4.96
CA SER A 441 1.48 -9.53 -5.11
C SER A 441 2.15 -8.54 -4.15
N VAL A 442 1.55 -7.35 -3.97
CA VAL A 442 2.03 -6.34 -3.01
C VAL A 442 1.81 -6.81 -1.57
N SER A 443 0.67 -7.45 -1.28
CA SER A 443 0.36 -8.05 0.01
C SER A 443 1.41 -9.09 0.39
N LEU A 444 1.67 -10.03 -0.53
CA LEU A 444 2.61 -11.12 -0.34
C LEU A 444 4.04 -10.61 -0.20
N GLY A 445 4.43 -9.60 -0.99
CA GLY A 445 5.72 -8.92 -0.83
C GLY A 445 5.84 -8.21 0.52
N SER A 446 4.83 -7.46 0.93
CA SER A 446 4.85 -6.72 2.20
C SER A 446 4.95 -7.65 3.42
N SER A 447 4.22 -8.76 3.43
CA SER A 447 4.34 -9.75 4.49
C SER A 447 5.67 -10.52 4.41
N ALA A 448 6.12 -10.87 3.21
CA ALA A 448 7.44 -11.48 3.02
C ALA A 448 8.59 -10.55 3.48
N ALA A 449 8.44 -9.23 3.37
CA ALA A 449 9.41 -8.28 3.93
C ALA A 449 9.54 -8.48 5.44
N GLY A 450 8.43 -8.60 6.17
CA GLY A 450 8.44 -8.90 7.62
C GLY A 450 9.09 -10.24 7.96
N SER A 451 8.76 -11.30 7.20
CA SER A 451 9.35 -12.63 7.34
C SER A 451 10.85 -12.66 7.02
N LEU A 452 11.28 -11.95 5.99
CA LEU A 452 12.69 -11.87 5.60
C LEU A 452 13.48 -11.03 6.61
N SER A 453 12.85 -10.03 7.21
CA SER A 453 13.52 -9.14 8.18
C SER A 453 13.89 -9.85 9.47
N SER A 454 13.24 -10.96 9.84
CA SER A 454 13.64 -11.73 11.03
C SER A 454 14.99 -12.42 10.89
N PHE A 455 15.56 -12.47 9.68
CA PHE A 455 16.92 -12.96 9.43
C PHE A 455 17.96 -11.84 9.44
N TYR A 456 17.55 -10.58 9.59
CA TYR A 456 18.48 -9.47 9.74
C TYR A 456 19.09 -9.54 11.16
N PRO A 457 20.42 -9.54 11.30
CA PRO A 457 21.05 -9.73 12.60
C PRO A 457 20.98 -8.44 13.42
N THR A 458 20.59 -8.57 14.69
CA THR A 458 20.43 -7.43 15.60
C THR A 458 20.89 -7.77 17.01
N GLY A 459 21.12 -6.74 17.83
CA GLY A 459 21.51 -6.92 19.24
C GLY A 459 22.73 -7.84 19.41
N GLU A 460 22.60 -8.87 20.24
CA GLU A 460 23.68 -9.83 20.52
C GLU A 460 24.03 -10.73 19.33
N ASP A 461 23.09 -10.94 18.40
CA ASP A 461 23.31 -11.73 17.18
C ASP A 461 24.02 -10.93 16.08
N TYR A 462 24.23 -9.62 16.30
CA TYR A 462 24.89 -8.76 15.33
C TYR A 462 26.35 -9.16 15.11
N SER A 463 26.69 -9.42 13.86
CA SER A 463 28.07 -9.44 13.39
C SER A 463 28.15 -8.86 11.99
N GLN A 464 29.29 -8.22 11.67
CA GLN A 464 29.53 -7.70 10.32
C GLN A 464 29.32 -8.78 9.25
N GLY A 465 29.78 -10.01 9.51
CA GLY A 465 29.62 -11.13 8.59
C GLY A 465 28.16 -11.49 8.35
N ALA A 466 27.33 -11.52 9.39
CA ALA A 466 25.90 -11.80 9.27
C ALA A 466 25.16 -10.68 8.52
N GLU A 467 25.47 -9.41 8.81
CA GLU A 467 24.82 -8.25 8.16
C GLU A 467 25.14 -8.23 6.66
N ILE A 468 26.42 -8.42 6.30
CA ILE A 468 26.85 -8.56 4.91
C ILE A 468 26.16 -9.75 4.23
N THR A 469 26.07 -10.89 4.91
CA THR A 469 25.42 -12.10 4.39
C THR A 469 23.95 -11.84 4.08
N TYR A 470 23.24 -11.13 4.97
CA TYR A 470 21.85 -10.74 4.77
C TYR A 470 21.67 -9.92 3.49
N PHE A 471 22.41 -8.80 3.38
CA PHE A 471 22.31 -7.91 2.23
C PHE A 471 22.76 -8.57 0.92
N LEU A 472 23.77 -9.43 0.97
CA LEU A 472 24.22 -10.23 -0.18
C LEU A 472 23.12 -11.18 -0.66
N ILE A 473 22.54 -11.99 0.24
CA ILE A 473 21.54 -12.99 -0.14
C ILE A 473 20.31 -12.32 -0.74
N VAL A 474 19.76 -11.32 -0.04
CA VAL A 474 18.53 -10.63 -0.47
C VAL A 474 18.78 -9.84 -1.76
N GLY A 475 19.90 -9.12 -1.84
CA GLY A 475 20.28 -8.33 -3.01
C GLY A 475 20.53 -9.19 -4.25
N LEU A 476 21.35 -10.25 -4.12
CA LEU A 476 21.66 -11.16 -5.23
C LEU A 476 20.45 -11.98 -5.67
N ALA A 477 19.58 -12.41 -4.74
CA ALA A 477 18.34 -13.09 -5.10
C ALA A 477 17.44 -12.19 -5.97
N SER A 478 17.29 -10.92 -5.60
CA SER A 478 16.53 -9.95 -6.41
C SER A 478 17.15 -9.73 -7.78
N ILE A 479 18.48 -9.55 -7.86
CA ILE A 479 19.20 -9.41 -9.14
C ILE A 479 18.99 -10.65 -10.02
N ALA A 480 19.10 -11.86 -9.44
CA ALA A 480 18.90 -13.11 -10.16
C ALA A 480 17.48 -13.20 -10.74
N VAL A 481 16.45 -12.86 -9.96
CA VAL A 481 15.05 -12.82 -10.45
C VAL A 481 14.89 -11.82 -11.58
N GLY A 482 15.47 -10.62 -11.45
CA GLY A 482 15.45 -9.62 -12.49
C GLY A 482 16.15 -10.06 -13.78
N ILE A 483 17.30 -10.74 -13.70
CA ILE A 483 18.01 -11.30 -14.86
C ILE A 483 17.19 -12.42 -15.53
N VAL A 484 16.62 -13.33 -14.74
CA VAL A 484 15.75 -14.40 -15.26
C VAL A 484 14.55 -13.81 -15.98
N LEU A 485 13.92 -12.78 -15.41
CA LEU A 485 12.80 -12.09 -16.05
C LEU A 485 13.21 -11.41 -17.37
N PHE A 486 14.39 -10.78 -17.40
CA PHE A 486 14.94 -10.20 -18.63
C PHE A 486 15.16 -11.24 -19.72
N ALA A 487 15.71 -12.40 -19.37
CA ALA A 487 15.92 -13.52 -20.28
C ALA A 487 14.56 -14.07 -20.79
N ALA A 488 13.57 -14.16 -19.90
CA ALA A 488 12.21 -14.61 -20.20
C ALA A 488 11.34 -13.54 -20.90
N ARG A 489 11.86 -12.34 -21.22
CA ARG A 489 11.04 -11.26 -21.81
C ARG A 489 10.36 -11.66 -23.12
N LYS A 490 11.06 -12.38 -24.01
CA LYS A 490 10.52 -12.79 -25.32
C LYS A 490 9.33 -13.74 -25.19
N PRO A 491 9.42 -14.85 -24.42
CA PRO A 491 8.27 -15.72 -24.22
C PRO A 491 7.12 -15.01 -23.50
N ILE A 492 7.39 -14.15 -22.51
CA ILE A 492 6.34 -13.36 -21.83
C ILE A 492 5.60 -12.47 -22.83
N LEU A 493 6.32 -11.72 -23.66
CA LEU A 493 5.72 -10.86 -24.68
C LEU A 493 4.88 -11.65 -25.70
N LYS A 494 5.29 -12.87 -26.04
CA LYS A 494 4.49 -13.76 -26.89
C LYS A 494 3.15 -14.12 -26.24
N LEU A 495 3.16 -14.42 -24.93
CA LEU A 495 1.95 -14.73 -24.16
C LEU A 495 1.05 -13.49 -23.94
N MET A 496 1.62 -12.28 -23.92
CA MET A 496 0.84 -11.03 -23.83
C MET A 496 -0.03 -10.76 -25.07
N ALA A 497 0.20 -11.47 -26.19
CA ALA A 497 -0.62 -11.45 -27.39
C ALA A 497 -0.95 -10.02 -27.89
N GLY A 498 0.10 -9.22 -28.10
CA GLY A 498 0.02 -7.87 -28.67
C GLY A 498 -0.18 -6.73 -27.66
N VAL A 499 -0.36 -7.03 -26.37
CA VAL A 499 -0.38 -6.02 -25.29
C VAL A 499 1.07 -5.59 -25.01
N LYS A 500 1.32 -4.27 -24.95
CA LYS A 500 2.63 -3.68 -24.62
C LYS A 500 2.61 -2.91 -23.29
#